data_AF-A0A850XUI6-F1
#
_entry.id   AF-A0A850XUI6-F1
#
_cell.length_a   1.000
_cell.length_b   1.000
_cell.length_c   1.000
_cell.angle_alpha   90.00
_cell.angle_beta   90.00
_cell.angle_gamma   90.00
#
_symmetry.space_group_name_H-M   'P 1'
#
loop_
_entity.id
_entity.type
_entity.pdbx_description
1 polymer ?
#
loop_
_entity_poly.entity_id
_entity_poly.type
_entity_poly.pdbx_seq_one_letter_code
_entity_poly.pdbx_strand_id
1 'polypeptide(L)'
;TVSLLDVNRRFTAAVNFSGGVWSVFHAGVIGTGLKAPEAPESRESEELARNSQLFLTLLLRCCRGADPAGPDSLPAVHPEAAKAVAAALVESVCPEAAGGELAWPPEEQARGTVERDLRICRRFR
;
A
#
# COMPACT_ATOMS: atom_id res chain seq x y z
N THR A 1 17.12 -16.25 16.15
CA THR A 1 16.33 -17.48 15.96
C THR A 1 16.08 -18.09 17.32
N VAL A 2 14.82 -18.29 17.72
CA VAL A 2 14.50 -18.90 19.03
C VAL A 2 14.51 -20.42 18.85
N SER A 3 15.20 -21.14 19.73
CA SER A 3 15.26 -22.60 19.68
C SER A 3 13.89 -23.20 20.01
N LEU A 4 13.43 -24.18 19.22
CA LEU A 4 12.20 -24.92 19.48
C LEU A 4 12.21 -25.59 20.86
N LEU A 5 13.39 -25.98 21.36
CA LEU A 5 13.55 -26.54 22.69
C LEU A 5 13.20 -25.52 23.80
N ASP A 6 13.56 -24.25 23.62
CA ASP A 6 13.27 -23.20 24.60
C ASP A 6 11.77 -22.84 24.62
N VAL A 7 11.14 -22.86 23.45
CA VAL A 7 9.68 -22.68 23.32
C VAL A 7 8.93 -23.82 23.99
N ASN A 8 9.30 -25.07 23.69
CA ASN A 8 8.65 -26.25 24.27
C ASN A 8 8.82 -26.31 25.80
N ARG A 9 10.00 -25.96 26.34
CA ARG A 9 10.23 -25.90 27.79
C ARG A 9 9.26 -24.96 28.50
N ARG A 10 8.96 -23.79 27.91
CA ARG A 10 7.99 -22.83 28.47
C ARG A 10 6.58 -23.41 28.49
N PHE A 11 6.17 -24.08 27.42
CA PHE A 11 4.85 -24.70 27.35
C PHE A 11 4.73 -25.84 28.38
N THR A 12 5.71 -26.74 28.46
CA THR A 12 5.68 -27.87 29.40
C THR A 12 5.69 -27.43 30.87
N ALA A 13 6.42 -26.36 31.21
CA ALA A 13 6.48 -25.85 32.59
C ALA A 13 5.17 -25.21 33.08
N ALA A 14 4.31 -24.75 32.17
CA ALA A 14 3.05 -24.08 32.49
C ALA A 14 1.82 -25.03 32.48
N VAL A 15 1.98 -26.28 32.06
CA VAL A 15 0.88 -27.26 32.12
C VAL A 15 0.82 -27.85 33.53
N ASN A 16 -0.04 -27.30 34.37
CA ASN A 16 -0.36 -27.88 35.68
C ASN A 16 -1.17 -29.17 35.50
N PHE A 17 -0.48 -30.29 35.27
CA PHE A 17 -1.05 -31.62 35.51
C PHE A 17 -1.01 -31.91 37.01
N SER A 18 -1.82 -31.23 37.82
CA SER A 18 -2.02 -31.65 39.21
C SER A 18 -2.84 -32.96 39.23
N GLY A 19 -2.19 -34.07 38.85
CA GLY A 19 -2.62 -35.44 39.15
C GLY A 19 -3.67 -36.10 38.25
N GLY A 20 -3.92 -35.67 37.01
CA GLY A 20 -5.01 -36.21 36.17
C GLY A 20 -4.57 -36.80 34.81
N VAL A 21 -5.12 -37.97 34.47
CA VAL A 21 -5.02 -38.71 33.18
C VAL A 21 -5.82 -38.02 32.04
N TRP A 22 -5.99 -36.70 32.09
CA TRP A 22 -6.93 -35.97 31.23
C TRP A 22 -6.20 -35.09 30.20
N SER A 23 -6.84 -34.90 29.04
CA SER A 23 -6.36 -34.02 27.98
C SER A 23 -6.33 -32.54 28.41
N VAL A 24 -5.57 -31.71 27.69
CA VAL A 24 -5.53 -30.25 27.87
C VAL A 24 -6.92 -29.61 27.74
N PHE A 25 -7.13 -28.47 28.43
CA PHE A 25 -8.42 -27.78 28.53
C PHE A 25 -8.95 -27.21 27.18
N HIS A 26 -8.06 -26.89 26.22
CA HIS A 26 -8.43 -26.36 24.91
C HIS A 26 -8.11 -27.34 23.78
N ALA A 27 -8.91 -27.32 22.71
CA ALA A 27 -8.72 -28.17 21.53
C ALA A 27 -7.63 -27.66 20.55
N GLY A 28 -6.91 -26.60 20.90
CA GLY A 28 -5.83 -26.02 20.10
C GLY A 28 -5.85 -24.49 20.13
N VAL A 29 -5.02 -23.87 19.30
CA VAL A 29 -5.00 -22.43 19.06
C VAL A 29 -5.28 -22.14 17.59
N ILE A 30 -6.05 -21.09 17.30
CA ILE A 30 -6.23 -20.60 15.94
C ILE A 30 -5.14 -19.58 15.65
N GLY A 31 -4.28 -19.87 14.67
CA GLY A 31 -3.17 -18.99 14.27
C GLY A 31 -2.05 -18.94 15.32
N THR A 32 -1.38 -17.78 15.40
CA THR A 32 -0.18 -17.57 16.25
C THR A 32 -0.47 -16.86 17.56
N GLY A 33 -1.74 -16.65 17.91
CA GLY A 33 -2.13 -15.90 19.10
C GLY A 33 -2.02 -14.39 18.91
N LEU A 34 -1.64 -13.67 19.97
CA LEU A 34 -1.54 -12.21 19.95
C LEU A 34 -0.55 -11.74 18.87
N LYS A 35 -1.02 -10.91 17.95
CA LYS A 35 -0.16 -10.27 16.95
C LYS A 35 0.85 -9.38 17.68
N ALA A 36 2.13 -9.56 17.37
CA ALA A 36 3.15 -8.62 17.81
C ALA A 36 2.74 -7.22 17.33
N PRO A 37 2.87 -6.18 18.18
CA PRO A 37 2.56 -4.82 17.75
C PRO A 37 3.44 -4.50 16.54
N GLU A 38 2.81 -3.99 15.47
CA GLU A 38 3.57 -3.46 14.35
C GLU A 38 4.49 -2.36 14.89
N ALA A 39 5.79 -2.47 14.56
CA ALA A 39 6.73 -1.44 14.92
C ALA A 39 6.26 -0.12 14.29
N PRO A 40 6.19 0.99 15.05
CA PRO A 40 5.80 2.26 14.47
C PRO A 40 6.81 2.61 13.37
N GLU A 41 6.33 2.77 12.14
CA GLU A 41 7.09 3.34 11.04
C GLU A 41 7.36 4.82 11.35
N SER A 42 8.33 5.09 12.22
CA SER A 42 8.79 6.43 12.55
C SER A 42 9.76 6.92 11.48
N ARG A 43 9.27 7.08 10.25
CA ARG A 43 9.97 7.91 9.27
C ARG A 43 9.69 9.37 9.61
N GLU A 44 10.74 10.17 9.68
CA GLU A 44 10.64 11.60 9.97
C GLU A 44 9.79 12.28 8.89
N SER A 45 8.69 12.91 9.31
CA SER A 45 7.69 13.51 8.41
C SER A 45 8.30 14.57 7.48
N GLU A 46 9.34 15.26 7.94
CA GLU A 46 10.08 16.26 7.16
C GLU A 46 10.84 15.63 5.99
N GLU A 47 11.49 14.49 6.19
CA GLU A 47 12.19 13.77 5.12
C GLU A 47 11.22 13.27 4.05
N LEU A 48 10.05 12.76 4.46
CA LEU A 48 9.00 12.34 3.53
C LEU A 48 8.52 13.51 2.67
N ALA A 49 8.24 14.66 3.28
CA ALA A 49 7.82 15.87 2.56
C ALA A 49 8.91 16.35 1.58
N ARG A 50 10.17 16.38 2.01
CA ARG A 50 11.32 16.75 1.17
C ARG A 50 11.46 15.80 -0.03
N ASN A 51 11.37 14.49 0.20
CA ASN A 51 11.51 13.49 -0.86
C ASN A 51 10.37 13.58 -1.88
N SER A 52 9.13 13.77 -1.42
CA SER A 52 7.98 14.00 -2.31
C SER A 52 8.16 15.26 -3.15
N GLN A 53 8.64 16.35 -2.56
CA GLN A 53 8.90 17.60 -3.28
C GLN A 53 9.99 17.44 -4.34
N LEU A 54 11.08 16.74 -4.01
CA LEU A 54 12.16 16.44 -4.95
C LEU A 54 11.66 15.59 -6.12
N PHE A 55 10.85 14.56 -5.84
CA PHE A 55 10.25 13.71 -6.85
C PHE A 55 9.33 14.48 -7.80
N LEU A 56 8.42 15.30 -7.27
CA LEU A 56 7.54 16.15 -8.07
C LEU A 56 8.33 17.16 -8.91
N THR A 57 9.38 17.74 -8.35
CA THR A 57 10.26 18.67 -9.07
C THR A 57 10.96 17.98 -10.24
N LEU A 58 11.45 16.75 -10.04
CA LEU A 58 12.08 15.95 -11.08
C LEU A 58 11.07 15.59 -12.18
N LEU A 59 9.88 15.10 -11.81
CA LEU A 59 8.81 14.82 -12.77
C LEU A 59 8.46 16.04 -13.63
N LEU A 60 8.32 17.22 -13.00
CA LEU A 60 8.04 18.46 -13.73
C LEU A 60 9.16 18.83 -14.71
N ARG A 61 10.43 18.61 -14.35
CA ARG A 61 11.55 18.83 -15.27
C ARG A 61 11.53 17.84 -16.44
N CYS A 62 11.22 16.57 -16.18
CA CYS A 62 11.12 15.55 -17.23
C CYS A 62 9.94 15.79 -18.18
N CYS A 63 8.83 16.34 -17.67
CA CYS A 63 7.62 16.55 -18.47
C CYS A 63 7.60 17.89 -19.20
N ARG A 64 8.55 18.79 -18.94
CA ARG A 64 8.68 20.04 -19.70
C ARG A 64 9.36 19.76 -21.03
N GLY A 65 8.77 20.24 -22.13
CA GLY A 65 9.41 20.21 -23.43
C GLY A 65 10.61 21.16 -23.46
N ALA A 66 11.59 20.87 -24.32
CA ALA A 66 12.58 21.85 -24.73
C ALA A 66 11.90 22.84 -25.70
N ASP A 67 11.05 23.73 -25.18
CA ASP A 67 10.33 24.68 -26.03
C ASP A 67 11.30 25.82 -26.44
N PRO A 68 11.46 26.12 -27.74
CA PRO A 68 12.24 27.26 -28.24
C PRO A 68 11.51 28.60 -28.11
N ALA A 69 10.33 28.63 -27.47
CA ALA A 69 9.58 29.86 -27.23
C ALA A 69 10.34 30.75 -26.25
N GLY A 70 10.52 32.03 -26.64
CA GLY A 70 11.40 32.99 -26.00
C GLY A 70 11.17 33.22 -24.48
N PRO A 71 12.01 34.06 -23.86
CA PRO A 71 12.19 34.17 -22.42
C PRO A 71 10.94 34.48 -21.57
N ASP A 72 9.80 34.80 -22.21
CA ASP A 72 8.57 35.24 -21.54
C ASP A 72 7.47 34.15 -21.45
N SER A 73 7.67 32.94 -21.99
CA SER A 73 6.68 31.85 -21.82
C SER A 73 6.93 31.05 -20.55
N LEU A 74 5.89 30.89 -19.71
CA LEU A 74 5.93 29.98 -18.57
C LEU A 74 6.26 28.55 -19.06
N PRO A 75 7.16 27.81 -18.39
CA PRO A 75 7.53 26.47 -18.84
C PRO A 75 6.35 25.51 -18.66
N ALA A 76 5.61 25.30 -19.75
CA ALA A 76 4.43 24.46 -19.80
C ALA A 76 4.82 22.97 -19.76
N VAL A 77 3.96 22.18 -19.13
CA VAL A 77 4.10 20.71 -19.13
C VAL A 77 3.66 20.20 -20.49
N HIS A 78 4.50 19.38 -21.12
CA HIS A 78 4.20 18.76 -22.41
C HIS A 78 3.00 17.80 -22.26
N PRO A 79 1.95 17.92 -23.08
CA PRO A 79 0.71 17.17 -22.90
C PRO A 79 0.90 15.65 -22.98
N GLU A 80 1.73 15.16 -23.92
CA GLU A 80 2.02 13.72 -24.01
C GLU A 80 2.81 13.19 -22.80
N ALA A 81 3.65 14.03 -22.19
CA ALA A 81 4.39 13.62 -21.00
C ALA A 81 3.44 13.52 -19.80
N ALA A 82 2.53 14.48 -19.63
CA ALA A 82 1.49 14.42 -18.62
C ALA A 82 0.57 13.20 -18.81
N LYS A 83 0.18 12.91 -20.06
CA LYS A 83 -0.62 11.73 -20.42
C LYS A 83 0.11 10.43 -20.07
N ALA A 84 1.41 10.33 -20.36
CA ALA A 84 2.22 9.16 -20.01
C ALA A 84 2.30 8.94 -18.48
N VAL A 85 2.47 10.02 -17.71
CA VAL A 85 2.46 9.96 -16.23
C VAL A 85 1.09 9.50 -15.71
N ALA A 86 0.00 10.03 -16.28
CA ALA A 86 -1.35 9.62 -15.91
C ALA A 86 -1.62 8.13 -16.22
N ALA A 87 -1.20 7.65 -17.40
CA ALA A 87 -1.33 6.24 -17.78
C ALA A 87 -0.54 5.33 -16.83
N ALA A 88 0.71 5.67 -16.54
CA ALA A 88 1.54 4.92 -15.59
C ALA A 88 0.94 4.89 -14.18
N LEU A 89 0.34 6.00 -13.73
CA LEU A 89 -0.36 6.05 -12.44
C LEU A 89 -1.56 5.10 -12.42
N VAL A 90 -2.40 5.13 -13.46
CA VAL A 90 -3.56 4.22 -13.57
C VAL A 90 -3.13 2.76 -13.58
N GLU A 91 -2.11 2.40 -14.39
CA GLU A 91 -1.55 1.05 -14.43
C GLU A 91 -1.02 0.59 -13.05
N SER A 92 -0.40 1.50 -12.29
CA SER A 92 0.14 1.18 -10.96
C SER A 92 -0.93 1.01 -9.87
N VAL A 93 -2.05 1.73 -9.97
CA VAL A 93 -3.10 1.77 -8.94
C VAL A 93 -4.22 0.80 -9.24
N CYS A 94 -4.64 0.71 -10.50
CA CYS A 94 -5.76 -0.10 -10.95
C CYS A 94 -5.52 -0.60 -12.39
N PRO A 95 -4.70 -1.65 -12.57
CA PRO A 95 -4.36 -2.16 -13.91
C PRO A 95 -5.59 -2.68 -14.66
N GLU A 96 -6.62 -3.15 -13.96
CA GLU A 96 -7.89 -3.58 -14.55
C GLU A 96 -8.65 -2.46 -15.26
N ALA A 97 -8.38 -1.19 -14.90
CA ALA A 97 -8.97 -0.02 -15.53
C ALA A 97 -8.06 0.61 -16.60
N ALA A 98 -6.85 0.08 -16.82
CA ALA A 98 -5.93 0.59 -17.83
C ALA A 98 -6.52 0.34 -19.24
N GLY A 99 -6.74 1.42 -19.99
CA GLY A 99 -7.41 1.35 -21.29
C GLY A 99 -8.94 1.22 -21.20
N GLY A 100 -9.53 1.49 -20.05
CA GLY A 100 -10.99 1.58 -19.89
C GLY A 100 -11.61 2.73 -20.68
N GLU A 101 -12.93 2.69 -20.84
CA GLU A 101 -13.69 3.74 -21.51
C GLU A 101 -13.59 5.07 -20.74
N LEU A 102 -13.43 6.18 -21.47
CA LEU A 102 -13.44 7.52 -20.88
C LEU A 102 -14.85 8.01 -20.54
N ALA A 103 -15.88 7.38 -21.11
CA ALA A 103 -17.26 7.72 -20.83
C ALA A 103 -17.61 7.30 -19.40
N TRP A 104 -18.11 8.24 -18.60
CA TRP A 104 -18.57 7.93 -17.25
C TRP A 104 -19.82 7.03 -17.32
N PRO A 105 -19.82 5.88 -16.64
CA PRO A 105 -20.96 4.98 -16.64
C PRO A 105 -22.13 5.55 -15.83
N PRO A 106 -23.35 5.03 -16.02
CA PRO A 106 -24.49 5.34 -15.16
C PRO A 106 -24.25 4.87 -13.71
N GLU A 107 -24.98 5.47 -12.77
CA GLU A 107 -24.78 5.25 -11.33
C GLU A 107 -25.00 3.79 -10.91
N GLU A 108 -25.93 3.08 -11.53
CA GLU A 108 -26.22 1.67 -11.25
C GLU A 108 -25.00 0.77 -11.48
N GLN A 109 -24.15 1.12 -12.44
CA GLN A 109 -22.97 0.32 -12.80
C GLN A 109 -21.87 0.40 -11.73
N ALA A 110 -21.82 1.48 -10.94
CA ALA A 110 -20.86 1.60 -9.84
C ALA A 110 -21.04 0.49 -8.78
N ARG A 111 -22.26 -0.07 -8.65
CA ARG A 111 -22.53 -1.20 -7.75
C ARG A 111 -21.79 -2.47 -8.16
N GLY A 112 -21.45 -2.61 -9.44
CA GLY A 112 -20.67 -3.73 -9.97
C GLY A 112 -19.17 -3.60 -9.70
N THR A 113 -18.67 -2.43 -9.34
CA THR A 113 -17.22 -2.18 -9.20
C THR A 113 -16.76 -1.81 -7.79
N VAL A 114 -17.63 -2.00 -6.78
CA VAL A 114 -17.38 -1.58 -5.39
C VAL A 114 -16.04 -2.08 -4.85
N GLU A 115 -15.69 -3.35 -5.07
CA GLU A 115 -14.42 -3.91 -4.59
C GLU A 115 -13.21 -3.22 -5.23
N ARG A 116 -13.27 -2.92 -6.53
CA ARG A 116 -12.25 -2.16 -7.25
C ARG A 116 -12.11 -0.76 -6.66
N ASP A 117 -13.24 -0.08 -6.46
CA ASP A 117 -13.25 1.29 -5.92
C ASP A 117 -12.72 1.35 -4.49
N LEU A 118 -13.04 0.35 -3.65
CA LEU A 118 -12.49 0.22 -2.29
C LEU A 118 -10.98 -0.03 -2.29
N ARG A 119 -10.46 -0.85 -3.22
CA ARG A 119 -9.01 -1.06 -3.37
C ARG A 119 -8.29 0.22 -3.79
N ILE A 120 -8.86 0.97 -4.73
CA ILE A 120 -8.34 2.29 -5.13
C ILE A 120 -8.31 3.22 -3.91
N CYS A 121 -9.43 3.32 -3.17
CA CYS A 121 -9.51 4.16 -1.96
C CYS A 121 -8.46 3.78 -0.92
N ARG A 122 -8.23 2.48 -0.68
CA ARG A 122 -7.20 2.00 0.26
C ARG A 122 -5.78 2.33 -0.18
N ARG A 123 -5.52 2.49 -1.48
CA ARG A 123 -4.20 2.84 -1.99
C ARG A 123 -3.85 4.33 -1.81
N PHE A 124 -4.87 5.17 -1.71
CA PHE A 124 -4.76 6.62 -1.53
C PHE A 124 -4.95 7.11 -0.08
N ARG A 125 -5.25 6.20 0.85
CA ARG A 125 -5.33 6.48 2.29
C ARG A 125 -4.06 6.02 2.98
#